data_AF-A0A0A9FRJ1-F1
#
_entry.id   AF-A0A0A9FRJ1-F1
#
_cell.length_a   1.000
_cell.length_b   1.000
_cell.length_c   1.000
_cell.angle_alpha   90.00
_cell.angle_beta   90.00
_cell.angle_gamma   90.00
#
_symmetry.space_group_name_H-M   'P 1'
#
loop_
_entity.id
_entity.type
_entity.pdbx_description
1 polymer ?
#
loop_
_entity_poly.entity_id
_entity_poly.type
_entity_poly.pdbx_seq_one_letter_code
_entity_poly.pdbx_strand_id
1 'polypeptide(L)'
;MPAWPCRSAGYLLHLRRFFSLLPLIFLLVLLLPPLSAFLLRRANSLGRRCLPGSTDRLLVPFPRLSLAIVTLSVSDEGAGASRGRRSFRGVLAASVRNKRAYAAAHGYGLIVLPADAVDTRRPLSWSKILALQANLHRHHWFFWNDADTLVTNPDIPLASLMLYSYAVYYQAINLHIQT
;
A
#
# COMPACT_ATOMS: atom_id res chain seq x y z
N MET A 1 31.05 -42.66 -45.76
CA MET A 1 31.06 -42.39 -44.31
C MET A 1 30.74 -40.91 -44.10
N PRO A 2 29.63 -40.50 -43.46
CA PRO A 2 29.38 -39.09 -43.18
C PRO A 2 29.92 -38.72 -41.79
N ALA A 3 30.72 -37.66 -41.73
CA ALA A 3 31.18 -37.05 -40.48
C ALA A 3 30.08 -36.15 -39.90
N TRP A 4 29.75 -36.33 -38.62
CA TRP A 4 28.84 -35.46 -37.89
C TRP A 4 29.57 -34.22 -37.38
N PRO A 5 29.00 -33.00 -37.47
CA PRO A 5 29.59 -31.82 -36.85
C PRO A 5 29.29 -31.80 -35.34
N CYS A 6 30.35 -31.68 -34.55
CA CYS A 6 30.31 -31.57 -33.08
C CYS A 6 29.64 -30.24 -32.66
N ARG A 7 28.36 -30.29 -32.23
CA ARG A 7 27.58 -29.14 -31.71
C ARG A 7 27.58 -29.06 -30.17
N SER A 8 28.69 -29.34 -29.48
CA SER A 8 28.70 -29.35 -27.98
C SER A 8 29.16 -28.04 -27.32
N ALA A 9 29.82 -27.13 -28.04
CA ALA A 9 30.49 -25.98 -27.41
C ALA A 9 29.53 -24.86 -26.93
N GLY A 10 28.41 -24.63 -27.62
CA GLY A 10 27.49 -23.52 -27.31
C GLY A 10 26.63 -23.72 -26.06
N TYR A 11 26.25 -24.98 -25.76
CA TYR A 11 25.36 -25.32 -24.65
C TYR A 11 26.06 -25.18 -23.29
N LEU A 12 27.35 -25.54 -23.22
CA LEU A 12 28.17 -25.46 -22.02
C LEU A 12 28.49 -24.00 -21.62
N LEU A 13 28.65 -23.10 -22.60
CA LEU A 13 28.86 -21.67 -22.37
C LEU A 13 27.61 -20.99 -21.79
N HIS A 14 26.42 -21.36 -22.27
CA HIS A 14 25.16 -20.87 -21.72
C HIS A 14 24.92 -21.36 -20.29
N LEU A 15 25.21 -22.64 -20.02
CA LEU A 15 25.05 -23.25 -18.70
C LEU A 15 26.01 -22.61 -17.68
N ARG A 16 27.27 -22.38 -18.07
CA ARG A 16 28.30 -21.72 -17.24
C ARG A 16 27.94 -20.26 -16.90
N ARG A 17 27.38 -19.51 -17.86
CA ARG A 17 26.86 -18.16 -17.61
C ARG A 17 25.67 -18.16 -16.64
N PHE A 18 24.77 -19.13 -16.76
CA PHE A 18 23.61 -19.26 -15.86
C PHE A 18 24.03 -19.51 -14.41
N PHE A 19 25.00 -20.40 -14.19
CA PHE A 19 25.56 -20.65 -12.86
C PHE A 19 26.36 -19.47 -12.29
N SER A 20 27.01 -18.67 -13.15
CA SER A 20 27.76 -17.48 -12.71
C SER A 20 26.89 -16.32 -12.21
N LEU A 21 25.62 -16.25 -12.65
CA LEU A 21 24.68 -15.18 -12.25
C LEU A 21 23.84 -15.56 -11.01
N LEU A 22 23.75 -16.84 -10.71
CA LEU A 22 23.02 -17.40 -9.56
C LEU A 22 23.40 -16.78 -8.20
N PRO A 23 24.69 -16.61 -7.84
CA PRO A 23 25.07 -15.98 -6.57
C PRO A 23 24.68 -14.50 -6.52
N LEU A 24 24.76 -13.78 -7.64
CA LEU A 24 24.33 -12.39 -7.73
C LEU A 24 22.80 -12.27 -7.55
N ILE A 25 22.03 -13.15 -8.19
CA ILE A 25 20.57 -13.20 -8.04
C ILE A 25 20.19 -13.55 -6.60
N PHE A 26 20.86 -14.53 -6.00
CA PHE A 26 20.62 -14.93 -4.61
C PHE A 26 20.91 -13.78 -3.63
N LEU A 27 22.03 -13.08 -3.83
CA LEU A 27 22.39 -11.88 -3.07
C LEU A 27 21.36 -10.76 -3.25
N LEU A 28 20.88 -10.54 -4.49
CA LEU A 28 19.85 -9.56 -4.78
C LEU A 28 18.53 -9.89 -4.04
N VAL A 29 18.10 -11.15 -4.07
CA VAL A 29 16.87 -11.63 -3.39
C VAL A 29 16.98 -11.52 -1.87
N LEU A 30 18.15 -11.79 -1.30
CA LEU A 30 18.39 -11.66 0.14
C LEU A 30 18.47 -10.21 0.62
N LEU A 31 19.09 -9.33 -0.18
CA LEU A 31 19.40 -7.97 0.24
C LEU A 31 18.31 -6.94 -0.14
N LEU A 32 17.55 -7.13 -1.22
CA LEU A 32 16.52 -6.16 -1.63
C LEU A 32 15.39 -5.97 -0.60
N PRO A 33 14.81 -7.03 -0.02
CA PRO A 33 13.73 -6.87 0.96
C PRO A 33 14.14 -6.08 2.22
N PRO A 34 15.28 -6.37 2.90
CA PRO A 34 15.69 -5.58 4.05
C PRO A 34 16.15 -4.17 3.66
N LEU A 35 16.79 -4.00 2.49
CA LEU A 35 17.22 -2.67 2.02
C LEU A 35 16.03 -1.77 1.70
N SER A 36 15.03 -2.29 0.99
CA SER A 36 13.80 -1.54 0.70
C SER A 36 13.03 -1.21 1.98
N ALA A 37 12.92 -2.16 2.92
CA ALA A 37 12.34 -1.90 4.24
C ALA A 37 13.12 -0.83 5.01
N PHE A 38 14.46 -0.86 4.97
CA PHE A 38 15.31 0.14 5.61
C PHE A 38 15.15 1.54 4.99
N LEU A 39 15.17 1.64 3.66
CA LEU A 39 14.95 2.90 2.95
C LEU A 39 13.58 3.50 3.26
N LEU A 40 12.53 2.67 3.28
CA LEU A 40 11.17 3.10 3.65
C LEU A 40 11.11 3.55 5.12
N ARG A 41 11.75 2.82 6.05
CA ARG A 41 11.83 3.24 7.47
C ARG A 41 12.56 4.59 7.62
N ARG A 42 13.62 4.83 6.85
CA ARG A 42 14.37 6.10 6.87
C ARG A 42 13.57 7.25 6.25
N ALA A 43 12.87 7.02 5.14
CA ALA A 43 11.94 8.01 4.57
C ALA A 43 10.85 8.38 5.60
N ASN A 44 10.32 7.38 6.30
CA ASN A 44 9.35 7.60 7.39
C ASN A 44 9.93 8.35 8.58
N SER A 45 11.22 8.21 8.92
CA SER A 45 11.82 8.99 10.01
C SER A 45 12.04 10.46 9.63
N LEU A 46 12.37 10.74 8.36
CA LEU A 46 12.51 12.11 7.87
C LEU A 46 11.17 12.84 7.79
N GLY A 47 10.11 12.18 7.32
CA GLY A 47 8.76 12.75 7.31
C GLY A 47 8.21 13.07 8.70
N ARG A 48 8.66 12.35 9.73
CA ARG A 48 8.29 12.60 11.14
C ARG A 48 8.87 13.88 11.73
N ARG A 49 9.86 14.53 11.09
CA ARG A 49 10.39 15.82 11.54
C ARG A 49 9.37 16.96 11.46
N CYS A 50 8.30 16.76 10.67
CA CYS A 50 7.21 17.71 10.53
C CYS A 50 6.05 17.47 11.52
N LEU A 51 6.13 16.40 12.33
CA LEU A 51 5.17 16.14 13.39
C LEU A 51 5.76 16.67 14.72
N PRO A 52 5.01 17.45 15.51
CA PRO A 52 5.46 17.82 16.84
C PRO A 52 5.68 16.57 17.69
N GLY A 53 6.61 16.67 18.63
CA GLY A 53 6.96 15.58 19.54
C GLY A 53 5.71 15.01 20.21
N SER A 54 5.61 13.68 20.26
CA SER A 54 4.48 12.91 20.77
C SER A 54 4.27 13.00 22.29
N THR A 55 4.54 14.15 22.90
CA THR A 55 4.40 14.39 24.34
C THR A 55 3.01 14.87 24.73
N ASP A 56 2.25 15.49 23.82
CA ASP A 56 0.82 15.75 24.05
C ASP A 56 -0.01 14.57 23.58
N ARG A 57 -0.04 13.53 24.42
CA ARG A 57 -1.18 12.61 24.42
C ARG A 57 -2.41 13.44 24.80
N LEU A 58 -3.10 13.99 23.81
CA LEU A 58 -4.48 14.45 23.94
C LEU A 58 -5.31 13.24 24.39
N LEU A 59 -5.38 13.06 25.71
CA LEU A 59 -6.22 12.13 26.44
C LEU A 59 -7.66 12.63 26.36
N VAL A 60 -8.20 12.77 25.16
CA VAL A 60 -9.63 12.91 24.98
C VAL A 60 -10.17 11.48 25.04
N PRO A 61 -11.03 11.14 26.02
CA PRO A 61 -11.66 9.82 26.08
C PRO A 61 -12.66 9.77 24.92
N PHE A 62 -12.19 9.38 23.74
CA PHE A 62 -13.09 9.06 22.66
C PHE A 62 -13.82 7.76 23.06
N PRO A 63 -15.15 7.67 22.86
CA PRO A 63 -15.81 6.37 22.83
C PRO A 63 -15.02 5.44 21.88
N ARG A 64 -15.08 4.11 22.07
CA ARG A 64 -14.39 3.15 21.18
C ARG A 64 -14.98 3.25 19.76
N LEU A 65 -14.53 4.24 19.00
CA LEU A 65 -14.97 4.52 17.65
C LEU A 65 -14.38 3.44 16.73
N SER A 66 -15.24 2.68 16.08
CA SER A 66 -14.83 1.71 15.08
C SER A 66 -14.39 2.42 13.80
N LEU A 67 -13.19 2.08 13.31
CA LEU A 67 -12.61 2.61 12.08
C LEU A 67 -12.48 1.49 11.05
N ALA A 68 -12.78 1.80 9.78
CA ALA A 68 -12.51 0.92 8.65
C ALA A 68 -11.61 1.58 7.60
N ILE A 69 -10.65 0.82 7.10
CA ILE A 69 -9.91 1.15 5.89
C ILE A 69 -10.72 0.68 4.69
N VAL A 70 -10.92 1.54 3.71
CA VAL A 70 -11.68 1.24 2.48
C VAL A 70 -10.73 1.32 1.31
N THR A 71 -10.69 0.29 0.48
CA THR A 71 -9.83 0.26 -0.71
C THR A 71 -10.51 -0.47 -1.85
N LEU A 72 -10.14 -0.14 -3.08
CA LEU A 72 -10.58 -0.85 -4.27
C LEU A 72 -9.64 -2.03 -4.55
N SER A 73 -10.20 -3.16 -4.95
CA SER A 73 -9.47 -4.27 -5.55
C SER A 73 -9.98 -4.46 -6.96
N VAL A 74 -9.13 -4.20 -7.95
CA VAL A 74 -9.40 -4.65 -9.32
C VAL A 74 -8.86 -6.06 -9.43
N SER A 75 -9.70 -7.00 -9.88
CA SER A 75 -9.24 -8.32 -10.28
C SER A 75 -8.23 -8.16 -11.41
N ASP A 76 -7.00 -8.61 -11.17
CA ASP A 76 -5.88 -8.60 -12.13
C ASP A 76 -6.11 -9.57 -13.32
N GLU A 77 -7.22 -10.30 -13.28
CA GLU A 77 -7.65 -11.27 -14.28
C GLU A 77 -8.29 -10.53 -15.46
N GLY A 78 -7.49 -10.13 -16.45
CA GLY A 78 -8.00 -9.99 -17.82
C GLY A 78 -7.78 -8.68 -18.59
N ALA A 79 -7.05 -7.68 -18.08
CA ALA A 79 -6.65 -6.55 -18.93
C ALA A 79 -5.52 -6.98 -19.88
N GLY A 80 -5.89 -7.35 -21.11
CA GLY A 80 -5.05 -7.97 -22.11
C GLY A 80 -3.60 -7.46 -22.18
N ALA A 81 -2.68 -8.40 -22.32
CA ALA A 81 -1.25 -8.17 -22.50
C ALA A 81 -0.98 -7.42 -23.83
N SER A 82 -1.23 -6.11 -23.82
CA SER A 82 -0.70 -5.18 -24.80
C SER A 82 0.82 -5.18 -24.63
N ARG A 83 1.53 -5.81 -25.57
CA ARG A 83 3.00 -5.82 -25.63
C ARG A 83 3.49 -4.37 -25.65
N GLY A 84 3.98 -3.87 -24.51
CA GLY A 84 4.58 -2.54 -24.38
C GLY A 84 4.06 -1.66 -23.22
N ARG A 85 2.98 -2.04 -22.53
CA ARG A 85 2.44 -1.25 -21.40
C ARG A 85 2.94 -1.78 -20.05
N ARG A 86 3.36 -0.89 -19.13
CA ARG A 86 3.80 -1.28 -17.77
C ARG A 86 2.68 -2.10 -17.09
N SER A 87 2.99 -3.31 -16.61
CA SER A 87 2.04 -4.15 -15.92
C SER A 87 1.99 -3.78 -14.43
N PHE A 88 0.81 -3.47 -13.89
CA PHE A 88 0.57 -3.31 -12.45
C PHE A 88 0.18 -4.62 -11.78
N ARG A 89 0.51 -5.74 -12.43
CA ARG A 89 0.15 -7.08 -11.97
C ARG A 89 0.76 -7.35 -10.60
N GLY A 90 -0.06 -7.82 -9.67
CA GLY A 90 0.29 -8.14 -8.30
C GLY A 90 0.36 -6.94 -7.35
N VAL A 91 0.36 -5.70 -7.85
CA VAL A 91 0.42 -4.49 -7.01
C VAL A 91 -0.82 -4.40 -6.12
N LEU A 92 -2.00 -4.60 -6.70
CA LEU A 92 -3.27 -4.53 -5.97
C LEU A 92 -3.37 -5.63 -4.90
N ALA A 93 -2.95 -6.85 -5.25
CA ALA A 93 -2.91 -7.96 -4.29
C ALA A 93 -1.92 -7.68 -3.15
N ALA A 94 -0.73 -7.14 -3.45
CA ALA A 94 0.26 -6.76 -2.43
C ALA A 94 -0.27 -5.64 -1.52
N SER A 95 -0.93 -4.65 -2.12
CA SER A 95 -1.57 -3.53 -1.42
C SER A 95 -2.67 -3.96 -0.47
N VAL A 96 -3.57 -4.84 -0.91
CA VAL A 96 -4.62 -5.41 -0.05
C VAL A 96 -4.01 -6.22 1.10
N ARG A 97 -2.98 -7.04 0.85
CA ARG A 97 -2.29 -7.79 1.92
C ARG A 97 -1.63 -6.85 2.94
N ASN A 98 -0.96 -5.80 2.47
CA ASN A 98 -0.32 -4.80 3.32
C ASN A 98 -1.35 -4.08 4.21
N LYS A 99 -2.46 -3.61 3.64
CA LYS A 99 -3.55 -2.95 4.39
C LYS A 99 -4.23 -3.90 5.38
N ARG A 100 -4.42 -5.17 5.02
CA ARG A 100 -5.00 -6.19 5.90
C ARG A 100 -4.15 -6.44 7.13
N ALA A 101 -2.84 -6.57 6.95
CA ALA A 101 -1.91 -6.74 8.07
C ALA A 101 -1.96 -5.54 9.03
N TYR A 102 -1.97 -4.31 8.48
CA TYR A 102 -2.07 -3.10 9.29
C TYR A 102 -3.43 -2.99 10.02
N ALA A 103 -4.54 -3.23 9.33
CA ALA A 103 -5.87 -3.18 9.94
C ALA A 103 -6.00 -4.19 11.10
N ALA A 104 -5.50 -5.42 10.90
CA ALA A 104 -5.50 -6.45 11.94
C ALA A 104 -4.67 -6.05 13.16
N ALA A 105 -3.50 -5.44 12.95
CA ALA A 105 -2.61 -5.02 14.05
C ALA A 105 -3.21 -3.91 14.95
N HIS A 106 -4.12 -3.10 14.41
CA HIS A 106 -4.74 -1.96 15.12
C HIS A 106 -6.22 -2.16 15.46
N GLY A 107 -6.79 -3.32 15.16
CA GLY A 107 -8.21 -3.61 15.41
C GLY A 107 -9.18 -2.82 14.50
N TYR A 108 -8.73 -2.44 13.30
CA TYR A 108 -9.57 -1.75 12.32
C TYR A 108 -10.29 -2.75 11.39
N GLY A 109 -11.45 -2.34 10.88
CA GLY A 109 -12.10 -3.00 9.75
C GLY A 109 -11.32 -2.79 8.45
N LEU A 110 -11.42 -3.74 7.52
CA LEU A 110 -10.95 -3.57 6.14
C LEU A 110 -12.08 -3.92 5.17
N ILE A 111 -12.44 -2.96 4.32
CA ILE A 111 -13.42 -3.11 3.26
C ILE A 111 -12.66 -3.08 1.93
N VAL A 112 -12.66 -4.21 1.23
CA VAL A 112 -12.07 -4.36 -0.10
C VAL A 112 -13.20 -4.43 -1.11
N LEU A 113 -13.31 -3.41 -1.95
CA LEU A 113 -14.37 -3.31 -2.95
C LEU A 113 -13.97 -4.10 -4.19
N PRO A 114 -14.86 -4.93 -4.74
CA PRO A 114 -14.59 -5.64 -5.98
C PRO A 114 -14.63 -4.71 -7.20
N ALA A 115 -14.11 -5.17 -8.34
CA ALA A 115 -13.99 -4.36 -9.56
C ALA A 115 -15.34 -3.93 -10.15
N ASP A 116 -16.36 -4.76 -9.98
CA ASP A 116 -17.75 -4.50 -10.40
C ASP A 116 -18.46 -3.44 -9.54
N ALA A 117 -17.90 -3.08 -8.38
CA ALA A 117 -18.39 -1.96 -7.57
C ALA A 117 -18.02 -0.57 -8.15
N VAL A 118 -17.26 -0.53 -9.26
CA VAL A 118 -16.85 0.69 -9.94
C VAL A 118 -17.95 1.15 -10.90
N ASP A 119 -18.44 2.39 -10.75
CA ASP A 119 -19.39 2.99 -11.71
C ASP A 119 -18.63 3.48 -12.94
N THR A 120 -18.70 2.70 -14.02
CA THR A 120 -18.03 2.99 -15.30
C THR A 120 -18.65 4.16 -16.07
N ARG A 121 -19.81 4.67 -15.64
CA ARG A 121 -20.47 5.84 -16.26
C ARG A 121 -19.89 7.17 -15.78
N ARG A 122 -19.04 7.14 -14.76
CA ARG A 122 -18.41 8.33 -14.16
C ARG A 122 -16.89 8.13 -14.13
N PRO A 123 -16.10 9.20 -14.00
CA PRO A 123 -14.66 9.05 -13.77
C PRO A 123 -14.40 8.16 -12.55
N LEU A 124 -13.43 7.24 -12.66
CA LEU A 124 -13.16 6.20 -11.65
C LEU A 124 -13.02 6.74 -10.23
N SER A 125 -12.46 7.94 -10.08
CA SER A 125 -12.31 8.62 -8.79
C SER A 125 -13.65 8.81 -8.04
N TRP A 126 -14.78 8.90 -8.73
CA TRP A 126 -16.11 9.06 -8.12
C TRP A 126 -16.67 7.76 -7.52
N SER A 127 -16.16 6.60 -7.91
CA SER A 127 -16.61 5.31 -7.38
C SER A 127 -16.35 5.19 -5.87
N LYS A 128 -15.40 5.96 -5.33
CA LYS A 128 -15.12 6.02 -3.89
C LYS A 128 -16.34 6.48 -3.08
N ILE A 129 -17.15 7.39 -3.62
CA ILE A 129 -18.31 7.94 -2.92
C ILE A 129 -19.39 6.87 -2.75
N LEU A 130 -19.71 6.16 -3.84
CA LEU A 130 -20.71 5.08 -3.84
C LEU A 130 -20.30 3.95 -2.90
N ALA A 131 -19.01 3.59 -2.94
CA ALA A 131 -18.45 2.57 -2.08
C ALA A 131 -18.52 2.92 -0.59
N LEU A 132 -18.25 4.20 -0.24
CA LEU A 132 -18.39 4.68 1.12
C LEU A 132 -19.85 4.67 1.54
N GLN A 133 -20.76 5.20 0.70
CA GLN A 133 -22.21 5.23 0.97
C GLN A 133 -22.78 3.84 1.30
N ALA A 134 -22.40 2.81 0.53
CA ALA A 134 -22.84 1.43 0.77
C ALA A 134 -22.38 0.86 2.13
N ASN A 135 -21.39 1.47 2.79
CA ASN A 135 -20.81 0.97 4.02
C ASN A 135 -20.99 1.89 5.24
N LEU A 136 -21.56 3.10 5.08
CA LEU A 136 -21.62 4.15 6.12
C LEU A 136 -22.17 3.68 7.48
N HIS A 137 -23.10 2.73 7.49
CA HIS A 137 -23.76 2.26 8.71
C HIS A 137 -22.92 1.29 9.57
N ARG A 138 -21.74 0.87 9.09
CA ARG A 138 -20.97 -0.23 9.71
C ARG A 138 -19.86 0.24 10.66
N HIS A 139 -19.36 1.45 10.47
CA HIS A 139 -18.23 1.99 11.22
C HIS A 139 -18.42 3.49 11.46
N HIS A 140 -17.79 4.03 12.49
CA HIS A 140 -17.86 5.45 12.80
C HIS A 140 -16.97 6.28 11.86
N TRP A 141 -15.83 5.72 11.46
CA TRP A 141 -14.86 6.36 10.58
C TRP A 141 -14.47 5.47 9.43
N PHE A 142 -14.39 6.08 8.24
CA PHE A 142 -13.90 5.42 7.04
C PHE A 142 -12.66 6.16 6.52
N PHE A 143 -11.59 5.41 6.30
CA PHE A 143 -10.38 5.92 5.68
C PHE A 143 -10.24 5.33 4.29
N TRP A 144 -10.56 6.12 3.28
CA TRP A 144 -10.31 5.76 1.89
C TRP A 144 -8.80 5.71 1.65
N ASN A 145 -8.30 4.55 1.23
CA ASN A 145 -6.91 4.35 0.86
C ASN A 145 -6.85 3.73 -0.54
N ASP A 146 -6.18 4.42 -1.47
CA ASP A 146 -6.15 4.02 -2.86
C ASP A 146 -5.54 2.62 -3.06
N ALA A 147 -5.88 1.99 -4.18
CA ALA A 147 -5.52 0.60 -4.43
C ALA A 147 -4.00 0.41 -4.65
N ASP A 148 -3.31 1.47 -5.05
CA ASP A 148 -1.88 1.52 -5.38
C ASP A 148 -0.99 2.10 -4.25
N THR A 149 -1.56 2.37 -3.07
CA THR A 149 -0.81 2.87 -1.90
C THR A 149 -0.47 1.77 -0.89
N LEU A 150 0.62 1.96 -0.14
CA LEU A 150 1.06 1.04 0.90
C LEU A 150 1.24 1.76 2.24
N VAL A 151 0.90 1.07 3.32
CA VAL A 151 1.32 1.42 4.69
C VAL A 151 2.78 1.03 4.85
N THR A 152 3.64 2.02 5.01
CA THR A 152 5.09 1.84 5.15
C THR A 152 5.55 1.91 6.61
N ASN A 153 4.73 2.49 7.50
CA ASN A 153 4.98 2.57 8.93
C ASN A 153 3.79 1.96 9.70
N PRO A 154 3.81 0.64 9.96
CA PRO A 154 2.70 -0.02 10.58
C PRO A 154 2.59 0.27 12.09
N ASP A 155 3.58 0.90 12.71
CA ASP A 155 3.61 1.11 14.17
C ASP A 155 2.75 2.32 14.60
N ILE A 156 2.42 3.22 13.66
CA ILE A 156 1.64 4.42 13.95
C ILE A 156 0.15 4.14 13.73
N PRO A 157 -0.72 4.26 14.75
CA PRO A 157 -2.17 4.10 14.59
C PRO A 157 -2.76 5.24 13.77
N LEU A 158 -3.66 4.94 12.84
CA LEU A 158 -4.34 5.94 12.01
C LEU A 158 -5.12 6.94 12.86
N ALA A 159 -5.73 6.48 13.96
CA ALA A 159 -6.44 7.34 14.91
C ALA A 159 -5.54 8.48 15.44
N SER A 160 -4.25 8.21 15.69
CA SER A 160 -3.31 9.24 16.16
C SER A 160 -3.07 10.35 15.15
N LEU A 161 -3.07 10.01 13.85
CA LEU A 161 -2.92 10.97 12.76
C LEU A 161 -4.18 11.82 12.54
N MET A 162 -5.36 11.19 12.63
CA MET A 162 -6.64 11.89 12.51
C MET A 162 -6.82 12.90 13.66
N LEU A 163 -6.53 12.49 14.89
CA LEU A 163 -6.64 13.35 16.08
C LEU A 163 -5.73 14.58 16.01
N TYR A 164 -4.53 14.41 15.45
CA TYR A 164 -3.64 15.55 15.20
C TYR A 164 -4.28 16.59 14.27
N SER A 165 -4.89 16.15 13.16
CA SER A 165 -5.57 17.08 12.25
C SER A 165 -6.81 17.75 12.86
N TYR A 166 -7.58 17.03 13.68
CA TYR A 166 -8.74 17.62 14.36
C TYR A 166 -8.30 18.68 15.38
N ALA A 167 -7.30 18.39 16.21
CA ALA A 167 -6.80 19.34 17.21
C ALA A 167 -6.27 20.63 16.57
N VAL A 168 -5.50 20.53 15.49
CA VAL A 168 -4.99 21.69 14.75
C VAL A 168 -6.15 22.50 14.11
N TYR A 169 -7.15 21.83 13.54
CA TYR A 169 -8.29 22.52 12.92
C TYR A 169 -9.17 23.25 13.95
N TYR A 170 -9.44 22.65 15.11
CA TYR A 170 -10.15 23.33 16.20
C TYR A 170 -9.37 24.52 16.76
N GLN A 171 -8.04 24.41 16.88
CA GLN A 171 -7.21 25.51 17.36
C GLN A 171 -7.17 26.66 16.34
N ALA A 172 -7.16 26.37 15.04
CA ALA A 172 -7.24 27.37 13.98
C ALA A 172 -8.60 28.08 13.92
N ILE A 173 -9.71 27.34 14.11
CA ILE A 173 -11.06 27.93 14.14
C ILE A 173 -11.26 28.82 15.37
N ASN A 174 -10.83 28.39 16.55
CA ASN A 174 -10.99 29.18 17.77
C ASN A 174 -10.19 30.50 17.72
N LEU A 175 -9.05 30.53 17.03
CA LEU A 175 -8.30 31.76 16.78
C LEU A 175 -9.02 32.72 15.82
N HIS A 176 -9.90 32.22 14.95
CA HIS A 176 -10.64 33.03 13.97
C HIS A 176 -11.98 33.56 14.49
N ILE A 177 -12.48 33.04 15.63
CA ILE A 177 -13.73 33.51 16.26
C ILE A 177 -13.47 34.60 17.31
N GLN A 178 -12.20 34.82 17.70
CA GLN A 178 -11.81 35.84 18.69
C GLN A 178 -11.21 37.14 18.09
N THR A 179 -11.36 37.37 16.79
CA THR A 179 -10.99 38.63 16.11
C THR A 179 -12.21 39.28 15.50
#